data_AF-X1JUJ5-F1
#
_entry.id   AF-X1JUJ5-F1
#
_cell.length_a   1.000
_cell.length_b   1.000
_cell.length_c   1.000
_cell.angle_alpha   90.00
_cell.angle_beta   90.00
_cell.angle_gamma   90.00
#
_symmetry.space_group_name_H-M   'P 1'
#
loop_
_entity.id
_entity.type
_entity.pdbx_description
1 polymer ?
#
loop_
_entity_poly.entity_id
_entity_poly.type
_entity_poly.pdbx_seq_one_letter_code
_entity_poly.pdbx_strand_id
1 'polypeptide(L)'
;LIMLKQGNCVKNMAAALTDTLQADTGESFLVKGIIAYPDTLDTYLTLKIDRKTVGFYRIRGRGGNQLNCPNDEGIFSNVIEYLTAAGIDVSLPIAEGQVLTMSRADTAGKVAILYDMYDAGDIRADMPNGTASNVYTFL
;
A
#
# COMPACT_ATOMS: atom_id res chain seq x y z
N LEU A 1 -19.35 -15.99 -0.97
CA LEU A 1 -19.78 -14.60 -1.28
C LEU A 1 -18.79 -13.72 -0.55
N ILE A 2 -18.13 -12.78 -1.22
CA ILE A 2 -17.13 -11.92 -0.55
C ILE A 2 -17.84 -11.07 0.49
N MET A 3 -17.46 -11.21 1.77
CA MET A 3 -18.08 -10.51 2.88
C MET A 3 -17.15 -9.43 3.41
N LEU A 4 -17.46 -8.17 3.07
CA LEU A 4 -16.76 -7.00 3.60
C LEU A 4 -17.10 -6.85 5.08
N LYS A 5 -16.09 -6.93 5.96
CA LYS A 5 -16.22 -6.64 7.40
C LYS A 5 -16.23 -5.16 7.66
N GLN A 6 -15.26 -4.46 7.08
CA GLN A 6 -15.10 -3.02 7.27
C GLN A 6 -14.41 -2.43 6.05
N GLY A 7 -15.05 -1.43 5.45
CA GLY A 7 -14.46 -0.66 4.36
C GLY A 7 -13.69 0.56 4.88
N ASN A 8 -12.75 1.04 4.07
CA ASN A 8 -12.01 2.28 4.29
C ASN A 8 -11.23 2.33 5.61
N CYS A 9 -10.65 1.21 6.01
CA CYS A 9 -9.73 1.14 7.13
C CYS A 9 -8.43 1.88 6.80
N VAL A 10 -7.81 2.50 7.81
CA VAL A 10 -6.55 3.23 7.65
C VAL A 10 -5.53 2.73 8.67
N LYS A 11 -4.39 2.25 8.19
CA LYS A 11 -3.19 1.99 9.01
C LYS A 11 -2.22 3.15 8.82
N ASN A 12 -1.85 3.79 9.92
CA ASN A 12 -0.87 4.88 9.94
C ASN A 12 0.47 4.38 10.48
N MET A 13 1.54 4.62 9.72
CA MET A 13 2.91 4.52 10.21
C MET A 13 3.30 5.84 10.88
N ALA A 14 3.54 5.78 12.18
CA ALA A 14 3.90 6.95 12.98
C ALA A 14 5.40 7.26 12.85
N ALA A 15 5.77 8.09 11.86
CA ALA A 15 7.11 8.65 11.69
C ALA A 15 8.24 7.64 11.99
N ALA A 16 8.17 6.48 11.33
CA ALA A 16 9.09 5.36 11.53
C ALA A 16 9.86 5.04 10.23
N LEU A 17 10.91 4.21 10.33
CA LEU A 17 11.59 3.68 9.14
C LEU A 17 10.84 2.47 8.55
N THR A 18 10.18 1.69 9.39
CA THR A 18 9.43 0.52 8.97
C THR A 18 8.24 0.30 9.89
N ASP A 19 7.12 -0.16 9.34
CA ASP A 19 5.93 -0.61 10.06
C ASP A 19 5.22 -1.68 9.21
N THR A 20 4.27 -2.37 9.82
CA THR A 20 3.59 -3.52 9.23
C THR A 20 2.06 -3.44 9.36
N LEU A 21 1.40 -4.10 8.42
CA LEU A 21 -0.02 -4.44 8.44
C LEU A 21 -0.11 -5.95 8.26
N GLN A 22 -0.54 -6.66 9.29
CA GLN A 22 -0.66 -8.11 9.32
C GLN A 22 -2.14 -8.50 9.29
N ALA A 23 -2.50 -9.45 8.42
CA ALA A 23 -3.81 -10.09 8.45
C ALA A 23 -3.78 -11.24 9.46
N ASP A 24 -4.43 -11.03 10.61
CA ASP A 24 -4.54 -12.03 11.68
C ASP A 24 -5.52 -13.16 11.32
N THR A 25 -5.65 -14.15 12.22
CA THR A 25 -6.55 -15.28 12.00
C THR A 25 -7.99 -14.81 11.78
N GLY A 26 -8.60 -15.30 10.71
CA GLY A 26 -9.99 -15.00 10.36
C GLY A 26 -10.19 -13.69 9.58
N GLU A 27 -9.13 -12.98 9.19
CA GLU A 27 -9.25 -11.76 8.37
C GLU A 27 -8.32 -11.79 7.14
N SER A 28 -8.70 -10.98 6.14
CA SER A 28 -7.89 -10.73 4.96
C SER A 28 -8.11 -9.30 4.47
N PHE A 29 -7.13 -8.69 3.79
CA PHE A 29 -7.18 -7.27 3.44
C PHE A 29 -6.96 -7.02 1.94
N LEU A 30 -7.68 -6.04 1.40
CA LEU A 30 -7.40 -5.48 0.09
C LEU A 30 -6.89 -4.05 0.25
N VAL A 31 -5.59 -3.83 0.03
CA VAL A 31 -5.01 -2.49 0.03
C VAL A 31 -5.36 -1.81 -1.29
N LYS A 32 -5.95 -0.61 -1.19
CA LYS A 32 -6.46 0.14 -2.34
C LYS A 32 -5.89 1.54 -2.49
N GLY A 33 -5.13 2.00 -1.49
CA GLY A 33 -4.51 3.32 -1.53
C GLY A 33 -3.31 3.39 -0.60
N ILE A 34 -2.31 4.16 -1.01
CA ILE A 34 -1.08 4.38 -0.25
C ILE A 34 -0.72 5.85 -0.40
N ILE A 35 -0.52 6.52 0.72
CA ILE A 35 -0.07 7.91 0.77
C ILE A 35 1.15 8.01 1.67
N ALA A 36 2.15 8.77 1.24
CA ALA A 36 3.40 8.96 1.96
C ALA A 36 3.77 10.45 1.99
N TYR A 37 4.13 10.94 3.16
CA TYR A 37 4.73 12.27 3.27
C TYR A 37 6.08 12.30 2.54
N PRO A 38 6.37 13.39 1.82
CA PRO A 38 7.59 13.49 1.04
C PRO A 38 8.82 13.41 1.94
N ASP A 39 9.84 12.72 1.45
CA ASP A 39 11.17 12.74 2.01
C ASP A 39 11.93 13.99 1.56
N THR A 40 12.83 14.45 2.43
CA THR A 40 13.83 15.48 2.11
C THR A 40 14.97 14.93 1.25
N LEU A 41 15.26 13.63 1.37
CA LEU A 41 16.28 12.92 0.61
C LEU A 41 15.68 12.25 -0.65
N ASP A 42 16.53 11.88 -1.62
CA ASP A 42 16.10 11.13 -2.81
C ASP A 42 15.96 9.64 -2.53
N THR A 43 14.89 9.30 -1.82
CA THR A 43 14.65 7.96 -1.31
C THR A 43 13.33 7.39 -1.80
N TYR A 44 13.14 6.10 -1.50
CA TYR A 44 12.02 5.29 -1.95
C TYR A 44 11.30 4.67 -0.76
N LEU A 45 9.99 4.46 -0.93
CA LEU A 45 9.18 3.58 -0.11
C LEU A 45 9.14 2.19 -0.76
N THR A 46 9.59 1.19 -0.04
CA THR A 46 9.51 -0.21 -0.44
C THR A 46 8.33 -0.88 0.24
N LEU A 47 7.52 -1.59 -0.53
CA LEU A 47 6.41 -2.41 -0.03
C LEU A 47 6.72 -3.87 -0.29
N LYS A 48 6.58 -4.68 0.76
CA LYS A 48 6.76 -6.14 0.67
C LYS A 48 5.59 -6.83 1.31
N ILE A 49 5.06 -7.86 0.65
CA ILE A 49 4.17 -8.82 1.31
C ILE A 49 5.00 -10.08 1.55
N ASP A 50 5.20 -10.40 2.82
CA ASP A 50 6.16 -11.39 3.31
C ASP A 50 7.57 -11.13 2.74
N ARG A 51 8.02 -11.96 1.78
CA ARG A 51 9.34 -11.85 1.13
C ARG A 51 9.29 -11.23 -0.27
N LYS A 52 8.09 -10.98 -0.82
CA LYS A 52 7.93 -10.46 -2.19
C LYS A 52 7.79 -8.95 -2.19
N THR A 53 8.64 -8.26 -2.95
CA THR A 53 8.48 -6.82 -3.23
C THR A 53 7.31 -6.62 -4.17
N VAL A 54 6.31 -5.84 -3.74
CA VAL A 54 5.08 -5.57 -4.49
C VAL A 54 4.96 -4.11 -4.91
N GLY A 55 5.87 -3.25 -4.47
CA GLY A 55 5.93 -1.86 -4.90
C GLY A 55 7.22 -1.18 -4.46
N PHE A 56 7.71 -0.27 -5.30
CA PHE A 56 8.90 0.52 -5.03
C PHE A 56 8.72 1.94 -5.56
N TYR A 57 8.30 2.85 -4.69
CA TYR A 57 7.84 4.17 -5.09
C TYR A 57 8.80 5.25 -4.64
N ARG A 58 9.12 6.19 -5.53
CA ARG A 58 9.89 7.38 -5.19
C ARG A 58 9.05 8.31 -4.32
N ILE A 59 9.63 8.79 -3.22
CA ILE A 59 8.93 9.64 -2.25
C ILE A 59 9.59 11.00 -2.03
N ARG A 60 10.51 11.44 -2.91
CA ARG A 60 11.18 12.74 -2.78
C ARG A 60 10.37 13.90 -3.32
N GLY A 61 10.26 14.95 -2.51
CA GLY A 61 9.81 16.27 -2.94
C GLY A 61 8.34 16.31 -3.38
N ARG A 62 7.81 17.51 -3.63
CA ARG A 62 6.36 17.69 -3.88
C ARG A 62 5.89 17.15 -5.23
N GLY A 63 6.66 17.38 -6.31
CA GLY A 63 6.32 16.90 -7.66
C GLY A 63 7.01 15.58 -8.05
N GLY A 64 7.89 15.06 -7.19
CA GLY A 64 8.63 13.82 -7.43
C GLY A 64 8.15 12.63 -6.60
N ASN A 65 7.29 12.88 -5.61
CA ASN A 65 6.67 11.86 -4.78
C ASN A 65 5.49 11.24 -5.54
N GLN A 66 5.61 9.95 -5.86
CA GLN A 66 4.57 9.21 -6.58
C GLN A 66 3.36 8.87 -5.70
N LEU A 67 3.51 8.95 -4.38
CA LEU A 67 2.50 8.61 -3.39
C LEU A 67 2.07 9.84 -2.58
N ASN A 68 1.97 11.00 -3.23
CA ASN A 68 1.79 12.25 -2.51
C ASN A 68 0.49 12.25 -1.68
N CYS A 69 0.51 12.96 -0.55
CA CYS A 69 -0.67 13.17 0.28
C CYS A 69 -1.28 14.54 0.00
N PRO A 70 -2.62 14.73 0.17
CA PRO A 70 -3.21 16.06 0.12
C PRO A 70 -2.62 16.88 1.28
N ASN A 71 -1.86 17.92 0.96
CA ASN A 71 -1.37 18.91 1.91
C ASN A 71 -1.71 20.30 1.40
N ASP A 72 -1.63 21.27 2.32
CA ASP A 72 -2.00 22.66 2.14
C ASP A 72 -1.16 23.42 1.10
N GLU A 73 -0.05 22.85 0.60
CA GLU A 73 0.93 23.59 -0.20
C GLU A 73 1.42 22.89 -1.49
N GLY A 74 0.67 21.95 -2.08
CA GLY A 74 1.17 21.15 -3.20
C GLY A 74 0.18 20.75 -4.29
N ILE A 75 0.75 20.33 -5.44
CA ILE A 75 0.03 19.54 -6.45
C ILE A 75 -0.20 18.15 -5.86
N PHE A 76 -1.47 17.79 -5.67
CA PHE A 76 -1.83 16.44 -5.29
C PHE A 76 -1.73 15.53 -6.52
N SER A 77 -0.72 14.66 -6.54
CA SER A 77 -0.55 13.62 -7.55
C SER A 77 -0.20 12.30 -6.86
N ASN A 78 -1.09 11.34 -6.95
CA ASN A 78 -0.87 9.99 -6.45
C ASN A 78 -1.04 9.00 -7.60
N VAL A 79 0.02 8.26 -7.91
CA VAL A 79 0.04 7.35 -9.07
C VAL A 79 -0.97 6.21 -8.90
N ILE A 80 -1.17 5.71 -7.68
CA ILE A 80 -2.13 4.64 -7.40
C ILE A 80 -3.54 5.14 -7.65
N GLU A 81 -3.88 6.34 -7.17
CA GLU A 81 -5.18 6.94 -7.40
C GLU A 81 -5.44 7.24 -8.88
N TYR A 82 -4.45 7.80 -9.58
CA TYR A 82 -4.54 8.09 -11.01
C TYR A 82 -4.78 6.82 -11.85
N LEU A 83 -4.04 5.74 -11.57
CA LEU A 83 -4.19 4.48 -12.29
C LEU A 83 -5.50 3.78 -11.97
N THR A 84 -5.91 3.81 -10.71
CA THR A 84 -7.22 3.28 -10.28
C THR A 84 -8.35 4.03 -10.98
N ALA A 85 -8.28 5.36 -11.07
CA ALA A 85 -9.26 6.18 -11.78
C ALA A 85 -9.28 5.91 -13.30
N ALA A 86 -8.15 5.47 -13.88
CA ALA A 86 -8.05 5.01 -15.25
C ALA A 86 -8.54 3.55 -15.46
N GLY A 87 -9.00 2.88 -14.40
CA GLY A 87 -9.47 1.49 -14.45
C GLY A 87 -8.37 0.43 -14.42
N ILE A 88 -7.14 0.81 -14.06
CA ILE A 88 -6.01 -0.11 -13.91
C ILE A 88 -5.95 -0.58 -12.46
N ASP A 89 -6.00 -1.90 -12.27
CA ASP A 89 -5.93 -2.50 -10.95
C ASP A 89 -4.47 -2.51 -10.41
N VAL A 90 -4.28 -1.72 -9.36
CA VAL A 90 -3.04 -1.57 -8.58
C VAL A 90 -3.26 -1.95 -7.12
N SER A 91 -4.39 -2.60 -6.80
CA SER A 91 -4.69 -3.06 -5.45
C SER A 91 -3.72 -4.19 -5.04
N LEU A 92 -3.44 -4.28 -3.74
CA LEU A 92 -2.56 -5.31 -3.19
C LEU A 92 -3.36 -6.23 -2.27
N PRO A 93 -3.61 -7.49 -2.66
CA PRO A 93 -4.30 -8.45 -1.81
C PRO A 93 -3.34 -9.02 -0.76
N ILE A 94 -3.78 -9.00 0.51
CA ILE A 94 -3.07 -9.57 1.67
C ILE A 94 -3.96 -10.67 2.22
N ALA A 95 -3.56 -11.93 2.00
CA ALA A 95 -4.30 -13.08 2.53
C ALA A 95 -4.04 -13.24 4.04
N GLU A 96 -4.89 -14.02 4.70
CA GLU A 96 -4.72 -14.42 6.10
C GLU A 96 -3.30 -14.94 6.36
N GLY A 97 -2.69 -14.48 7.45
CA GLY A 97 -1.33 -14.86 7.85
C GLY A 97 -0.21 -14.17 7.07
N GLN A 98 -0.52 -13.33 6.09
CA GLN A 98 0.48 -12.53 5.38
C GLN A 98 0.70 -11.17 6.05
N VAL A 99 1.92 -10.65 5.88
CA VAL A 99 2.31 -9.35 6.43
C VAL A 99 2.74 -8.40 5.31
N LEU A 100 2.05 -7.27 5.18
CA LEU A 100 2.56 -6.13 4.42
C LEU A 100 3.55 -5.36 5.29
N THR A 101 4.77 -5.21 4.80
CA THR A 101 5.82 -4.38 5.37
C THR A 101 6.01 -3.14 4.51
N MET A 102 6.00 -1.97 5.15
CA MET A 102 6.31 -0.69 4.53
C MET A 102 7.65 -0.22 5.07
N SER A 103 8.63 0.04 4.19
CA SER A 103 9.98 0.43 4.60
C SER A 103 10.46 1.65 3.83
N ARG A 104 10.91 2.67 4.57
CA ARG A 104 11.65 3.83 4.05
C ARG A 104 13.15 3.55 4.19
N ALA A 105 13.95 4.03 3.24
CA ALA A 105 15.39 3.74 3.20
C ALA A 105 16.17 4.44 4.33
N ASP A 106 16.09 5.78 4.41
CA ASP A 106 17.05 6.55 5.22
C ASP A 106 16.40 7.47 6.26
N THR A 107 15.16 7.90 6.03
CA THR A 107 14.48 8.87 6.91
C THR A 107 13.12 8.36 7.35
N ALA A 108 12.88 8.46 8.65
CA ALA A 108 11.61 8.10 9.25
C ALA A 108 10.52 9.08 8.78
N GLY A 109 9.34 8.57 8.46
CA GLY A 109 8.30 9.42 7.87
C GLY A 109 6.90 8.86 8.06
N LYS A 110 5.90 9.66 7.70
CA LYS A 110 4.49 9.27 7.81
C LYS A 110 4.06 8.58 6.52
N VAL A 111 3.44 7.41 6.66
CA VAL A 111 2.81 6.66 5.57
C VAL A 111 1.44 6.23 6.07
N ALA A 112 0.42 6.30 5.22
CA ALA A 112 -0.88 5.72 5.51
C ALA A 112 -1.30 4.77 4.40
N ILE A 113 -1.88 3.64 4.82
CA ILE A 113 -2.44 2.61 3.96
C ILE A 113 -3.94 2.63 4.11
N LEU A 114 -4.64 2.78 2.99
CA LEU A 114 -6.08 2.63 2.87
C LEU A 114 -6.39 1.21 2.41
N TYR A 115 -7.20 0.49 3.17
CA TYR A 115 -7.55 -0.89 2.88
C TYR A 115 -9.00 -1.21 3.26
N ASP A 116 -9.51 -2.28 2.67
CA ASP A 116 -10.78 -2.90 3.04
C ASP A 116 -10.49 -4.24 3.74
N MET A 117 -11.26 -4.56 4.78
CA MET A 117 -11.14 -5.77 5.59
C MET A 117 -12.27 -6.74 5.26
N TYR A 118 -11.90 -8.00 5.06
CA TYR A 118 -12.79 -9.11 4.68
C TYR A 118 -12.62 -10.31 5.61
N ASP A 119 -13.47 -11.32 5.44
CA ASP A 119 -13.25 -12.63 6.06
C ASP A 119 -12.01 -13.34 5.50
N ALA A 120 -11.48 -14.28 6.28
CA ALA A 120 -10.44 -15.18 5.81
C ALA A 120 -10.87 -15.91 4.53
N GLY A 121 -9.97 -15.98 3.55
CA GLY A 121 -10.20 -16.67 2.27
C GLY A 121 -10.92 -15.85 1.20
N ASP A 122 -11.50 -14.69 1.55
CA ASP A 122 -12.11 -13.79 0.57
C ASP A 122 -11.06 -13.07 -0.27
N ILE A 123 -10.04 -12.48 0.38
CA ILE A 123 -8.84 -11.98 -0.30
C ILE A 123 -7.77 -13.06 -0.27
N ARG A 124 -7.27 -13.41 -1.46
CA ARG A 124 -6.37 -14.55 -1.64
C ARG A 124 -5.05 -14.14 -2.29
N ALA A 125 -4.00 -14.89 -1.98
CA ALA A 125 -2.67 -14.65 -2.52
C ALA A 125 -2.60 -14.86 -4.05
N ASP A 126 -3.50 -15.62 -4.66
CA ASP A 126 -3.54 -15.91 -6.10
C ASP A 126 -4.28 -14.87 -6.94
N MET A 127 -4.94 -13.89 -6.31
CA MET A 127 -5.59 -12.77 -6.99
C MET A 127 -4.57 -11.92 -7.75
N PRO A 128 -4.99 -11.10 -8.74
CA PRO A 128 -4.10 -10.13 -9.38
C PRO A 128 -3.30 -9.32 -8.35
N ASN A 129 -2.02 -9.08 -8.63
CA ASN A 129 -1.05 -8.41 -7.75
C ASN A 129 -0.75 -9.14 -6.42
N GLY A 130 -1.33 -10.32 -6.20
CA GLY A 130 -1.09 -11.14 -5.02
C GLY A 130 0.23 -11.89 -5.05
N THR A 131 0.68 -12.31 -3.87
CA THR A 131 1.98 -12.98 -3.70
C THR A 131 2.09 -14.34 -4.38
N ALA A 132 1.00 -15.01 -4.73
CA ALA A 132 0.97 -16.24 -5.50
C ALA A 132 0.44 -16.04 -6.93
N SER A 133 0.24 -14.77 -7.34
CA SER A 133 -0.29 -14.45 -8.66
C SER A 133 0.72 -14.68 -9.78
N ASN A 134 0.21 -14.83 -11.00
CA ASN A 134 0.97 -14.71 -12.24
C ASN A 134 0.66 -13.41 -13.00
N VAL A 135 -0.22 -12.56 -12.45
CA VAL A 135 -0.64 -11.29 -13.04
C VAL A 135 -0.24 -10.18 -12.09
N TYR A 136 0.65 -9.30 -12.55
CA TYR A 136 1.16 -8.18 -11.77
C TYR A 136 1.13 -6.91 -12.60
N THR A 137 0.65 -5.83 -11.98
CA THR A 137 0.81 -4.46 -12.44
C THR A 137 2.06 -3.90 -11.78
N PHE A 138 3.14 -3.76 -12.53
CA PHE A 138 4.41 -3.21 -12.04
C PHE A 138 4.47 -1.69 -12.21
N LEU A 139 4.95 -1.00 -11.17
CA LEU A 139 5.23 0.44 -11.13
C LEU A 139 6.55 0.70 -10.40
#